data_AF-A0A6M5YN05-F1
#
_entry.id   AF-A0A6M5YN05-F1
#
_cell.length_a   1.000
_cell.length_b   1.000
_cell.length_c   1.000
_cell.angle_alpha   90.00
_cell.angle_beta   90.00
_cell.angle_gamma   90.00
#
_symmetry.space_group_name_H-M   'P 1'
#
loop_
_entity.id
_entity.type
_entity.pdbx_description
1 polymer ?
#
loop_
_entity_poly.entity_id
_entity_poly.type
_entity_poly.pdbx_seq_one_letter_code
_entity_poly.pdbx_strand_id
1 'polypeptide(L)'
;MEPQKRTFSLDVPQWFWELIREAQQDSARMESLLDQLSPEQVRAFCGYFEDAVLELYPGRSIRDLHWDSDVIEDVSVCIVAQGERAYREVWDNSELLPRYDGFPYRNYAIVADEVYRRKTGDGLFP
;
A
#
# COMPACT_ATOMS: atom_id res chain seq x y z
N MET A 1 -1.75 -25.79 -14.73
CA MET A 1 -2.30 -24.93 -13.67
C MET A 1 -3.12 -23.87 -14.35
N GLU A 2 -4.41 -23.76 -14.04
CA GLU A 2 -5.20 -22.61 -14.51
C GLU A 2 -4.78 -21.37 -13.70
N PRO A 3 -4.61 -20.20 -14.34
CA PRO A 3 -4.37 -18.97 -13.61
C PRO A 3 -5.60 -18.70 -12.75
N GLN A 4 -5.44 -18.72 -11.42
CA GLN A 4 -6.52 -18.34 -10.52
C GLN A 4 -6.92 -16.90 -10.84
N LYS A 5 -8.20 -16.71 -11.22
CA LYS A 5 -8.81 -15.39 -11.37
C LYS A 5 -8.64 -14.65 -10.05
N ARG A 6 -7.86 -13.57 -10.07
CA ARG A 6 -7.74 -12.67 -8.93
C ARG A 6 -9.14 -12.14 -8.59
N THR A 7 -9.50 -12.22 -7.31
CA THR A 7 -10.80 -11.78 -6.79
C THR A 7 -10.90 -10.27 -6.61
N PHE A 8 -9.76 -9.56 -6.67
CA PHE A 8 -9.69 -8.12 -6.56
C PHE A 8 -9.50 -7.47 -7.93
N SER A 9 -10.06 -6.27 -8.09
CA SER A 9 -10.00 -5.45 -9.28
C SER A 9 -9.01 -4.32 -9.05
N LEU A 10 -8.28 -3.90 -10.08
CA LEU A 10 -7.31 -2.79 -10.08
C LEU A 10 -7.96 -1.40 -9.85
N ASP A 11 -9.05 -1.30 -9.11
CA ASP A 11 -9.91 -0.13 -8.96
C ASP A 11 -9.39 0.86 -7.89
N VAL A 12 -8.07 0.89 -7.67
CA VAL A 12 -7.43 1.93 -6.86
C VAL A 12 -7.44 3.24 -7.66
N PRO A 13 -8.06 4.32 -7.14
CA PRO A 13 -8.31 5.53 -7.93
C PRO A 13 -7.03 6.30 -8.26
N GLN A 14 -7.01 7.00 -9.41
CA GLN A 14 -5.82 7.71 -9.89
C GLN A 14 -5.28 8.75 -8.89
N TRP A 15 -6.16 9.45 -8.17
CA TRP A 15 -5.74 10.48 -7.21
C TRP A 15 -4.91 9.89 -6.07
N PHE A 16 -5.14 8.63 -5.68
CA PHE A 16 -4.32 7.93 -4.70
C PHE A 16 -2.89 7.76 -5.24
N TRP A 17 -2.76 7.27 -6.49
CA TRP A 17 -1.46 7.08 -7.13
C TRP A 17 -0.72 8.40 -7.37
N GLU A 18 -1.46 9.47 -7.64
CA GLU A 18 -0.91 10.82 -7.75
C GLU A 18 -0.27 11.28 -6.44
N LEU A 19 -0.93 11.06 -5.29
CA LEU A 19 -0.36 11.37 -3.97
C LEU A 19 0.89 10.54 -3.68
N ILE A 20 0.87 9.23 -3.98
CA ILE A 20 2.05 8.36 -3.81
C ILE A 20 3.22 8.87 -4.67
N ARG A 21 2.95 9.24 -5.93
CA ARG A 21 3.96 9.79 -6.85
C ARG A 21 4.52 11.12 -6.35
N GLU A 22 3.67 12.01 -5.83
CA GLU A 22 4.07 13.33 -5.33
C GLU A 22 4.83 13.26 -4.00
N ALA A 23 4.52 12.27 -3.17
CA ALA A 23 5.25 12.01 -1.95
C ALA A 23 6.70 11.59 -2.21
N GLN A 24 7.01 11.05 -3.41
CA GLN A 24 8.38 10.66 -3.81
C GLN A 24 9.10 9.81 -2.75
N GLN A 25 8.39 8.85 -2.12
CA GLN A 25 8.93 7.98 -1.07
C GLN A 25 9.36 8.69 0.22
N ASP A 26 8.89 9.93 0.44
CA ASP A 26 9.16 10.74 1.62
C ASP A 26 7.91 10.84 2.52
N SER A 27 8.02 10.37 3.76
CA SER A 27 6.91 10.38 4.73
C SER A 27 6.49 11.79 5.14
N ALA A 28 7.42 12.73 5.27
CA ALA A 28 7.09 14.12 5.64
C ALA A 28 6.35 14.83 4.49
N ARG A 29 6.70 14.50 3.24
CA ARG A 29 5.94 14.97 2.08
C ARG A 29 4.55 14.33 2.02
N MET A 30 4.44 13.02 2.22
CA MET A 30 3.14 12.36 2.29
C MET A 30 2.26 12.99 3.37
N GLU A 31 2.82 13.19 4.57
CA GLU A 31 2.14 13.86 5.68
C GLU A 31 1.61 15.25 5.27
N SER A 32 2.46 16.05 4.61
CA SER A 32 2.09 17.40 4.14
C SER A 32 1.00 17.39 3.07
N LEU A 33 0.97 16.36 2.21
CA LEU A 33 -0.06 16.17 1.19
C LEU A 33 -1.39 15.77 1.83
N LEU A 34 -1.36 14.79 2.75
CA LEU A 34 -2.54 14.32 3.47
C LEU A 34 -3.11 15.39 4.41
N ASP A 35 -2.28 16.27 4.97
CA ASP A 35 -2.75 17.36 5.82
C ASP A 35 -3.59 18.40 5.05
N GLN A 36 -3.47 18.46 3.73
CA GLN A 36 -4.31 19.33 2.89
C GLN A 36 -5.69 18.73 2.58
N LEU A 37 -5.89 17.44 2.87
CA LEU A 37 -7.13 16.71 2.60
C LEU A 37 -8.11 16.80 3.77
N SER A 38 -9.39 16.55 3.49
CA SER A 38 -10.39 16.36 4.54
C SER A 38 -10.15 15.05 5.31
N PRO A 39 -10.64 14.92 6.56
CA PRO A 39 -10.53 13.66 7.31
C PRO A 39 -11.08 12.46 6.54
N GLU A 40 -12.20 12.61 5.82
CA GLU A 40 -12.80 11.54 5.02
C GLU A 40 -11.91 11.11 3.87
N GLN A 41 -11.21 12.06 3.23
CA GLN A 41 -10.25 11.77 2.17
C GLN A 41 -8.99 11.09 2.70
N VAL A 42 -8.49 11.47 3.89
CA VAL A 42 -7.38 10.78 4.55
C VAL A 42 -7.76 9.34 4.90
N ARG A 43 -8.97 9.13 5.43
CA ARG A 43 -9.51 7.79 5.68
C ARG A 43 -9.63 6.97 4.41
N ALA A 44 -10.13 7.56 3.33
CA ALA A 44 -10.22 6.89 2.03
C ALA A 44 -8.82 6.52 1.49
N PHE A 45 -7.85 7.43 1.60
CA PHE A 45 -6.47 7.15 1.22
C PHE A 45 -5.90 5.96 2.00
N CYS A 46 -6.11 5.91 3.32
CA CYS A 46 -5.69 4.78 4.15
C CYS A 46 -6.31 3.46 3.68
N GLY A 47 -7.63 3.45 3.45
CA GLY A 47 -8.32 2.25 2.95
C GLY A 47 -7.79 1.78 1.59
N TYR A 48 -7.56 2.69 0.64
CA TYR A 48 -6.96 2.34 -0.65
C TYR A 48 -5.53 1.81 -0.52
N PHE A 49 -4.75 2.34 0.41
CA PHE A 49 -3.40 1.83 0.67
C PHE A 49 -3.44 0.40 1.20
N GLU A 50 -4.29 0.14 2.20
CA GLU A 50 -4.47 -1.20 2.78
C GLU A 50 -5.00 -2.20 1.76
N ASP A 51 -6.02 -1.82 0.98
CA ASP A 51 -6.57 -2.66 -0.08
C ASP A 51 -5.49 -3.02 -1.11
N ALA A 52 -4.68 -2.05 -1.57
CA ALA A 52 -3.60 -2.30 -2.51
C ALA A 52 -2.50 -3.22 -1.93
N VAL A 53 -2.21 -3.11 -0.63
CA VAL A 53 -1.27 -4.02 0.06
C VAL A 53 -1.84 -5.43 0.14
N LEU A 54 -3.11 -5.57 0.55
CA LEU A 54 -3.82 -6.86 0.66
C LEU A 54 -3.98 -7.53 -0.70
N GLU A 55 -4.12 -6.76 -1.77
CA GLU A 55 -4.15 -7.23 -3.14
C GLU A 55 -2.83 -7.88 -3.57
N LEU A 56 -1.71 -7.30 -3.15
CA LEU A 56 -0.40 -7.91 -3.36
C LEU A 56 -0.12 -9.06 -2.40
N TYR A 57 -0.91 -9.22 -1.33
CA TYR A 57 -0.84 -10.33 -0.38
C TYR A 57 -1.64 -11.53 -0.92
N PRO A 58 -1.02 -12.51 -1.61
CA PRO A 58 -1.78 -13.60 -2.19
C PRO A 58 -2.27 -14.52 -1.07
N GLY A 59 -3.54 -14.38 -0.71
CA GLY A 59 -4.16 -15.09 0.42
C GLY A 59 -4.02 -16.62 0.43
N ARG A 60 -3.47 -17.27 -0.60
CA ARG A 60 -3.14 -18.72 -0.62
C ARG A 60 -1.95 -19.18 -1.48
N SER A 61 -1.20 -18.31 -2.17
CA SER A 61 -0.24 -18.77 -3.20
C SER A 61 1.23 -18.83 -2.77
N ILE A 62 1.59 -18.35 -1.57
CA ILE A 62 2.98 -18.37 -1.09
C ILE A 62 3.26 -19.64 -0.27
N ARG A 63 2.64 -20.78 -0.61
CA ARG A 63 3.09 -22.06 -0.05
C ARG A 63 4.53 -22.39 -0.43
N ASP A 64 5.03 -21.81 -1.52
CA ASP A 64 6.33 -22.15 -2.10
C ASP A 64 7.45 -21.15 -1.78
N LEU A 65 7.17 -19.93 -1.26
CA LEU A 65 8.26 -18.98 -0.96
C LEU A 65 8.89 -19.20 0.41
N HIS A 66 8.29 -19.95 1.35
CA HIS A 66 8.78 -20.08 2.73
C HIS A 66 8.97 -18.72 3.46
N TRP A 67 8.25 -17.68 3.05
CA TRP A 67 8.34 -16.36 3.69
C TRP A 67 7.27 -16.22 4.76
N ASP A 68 7.63 -15.55 5.85
CA ASP A 68 6.69 -15.19 6.91
C ASP A 68 5.64 -14.22 6.36
N SER A 69 4.41 -14.28 6.90
CA SER A 69 3.32 -13.36 6.53
C SER A 69 3.76 -11.90 6.65
N ASP A 70 4.50 -11.62 7.72
CA ASP A 70 4.95 -10.28 8.07
C ASP A 70 5.94 -9.74 7.01
N VAL A 71 6.79 -10.61 6.46
CA VAL A 71 7.72 -10.23 5.40
C VAL A 71 6.99 -9.96 4.09
N ILE A 72 5.94 -10.73 3.78
CA ILE A 72 5.13 -10.54 2.57
C ILE A 72 4.36 -9.22 2.66
N GLU A 73 3.81 -8.91 3.83
CA GLU A 73 3.15 -7.64 4.11
C GLU A 73 4.12 -6.47 3.97
N ASP A 74 5.29 -6.54 4.62
CA ASP A 74 6.31 -5.49 4.57
C ASP A 74 6.77 -5.18 3.14
N VAL A 75 6.97 -6.22 2.33
CA VAL A 75 7.31 -6.06 0.92
C VAL A 75 6.17 -5.44 0.13
N SER A 76 4.93 -5.89 0.37
CA SER A 76 3.75 -5.35 -0.30
C SER A 76 3.57 -3.85 0.00
N VAL A 77 3.74 -3.46 1.26
CA VAL A 77 3.78 -2.06 1.70
C VAL A 77 4.83 -1.27 0.92
N CYS A 78 6.05 -1.81 0.81
CA CYS A 78 7.13 -1.16 0.08
C CYS A 78 6.81 -1.00 -1.42
N ILE A 79 6.18 -1.99 -2.05
CA ILE A 79 5.81 -1.94 -3.47
C ILE A 79 4.74 -0.87 -3.71
N VAL A 80 3.67 -0.84 -2.90
CA VAL A 80 2.61 0.16 -3.03
C VAL A 80 3.16 1.58 -2.84
N ALA A 81 4.06 1.78 -1.87
CA ALA A 81 4.69 3.08 -1.62
C ALA A 81 5.57 3.60 -2.79
N GLN A 82 5.95 2.75 -3.74
CA GLN A 82 6.68 3.16 -4.94
C GLN A 82 5.78 3.61 -6.08
N GLY A 83 4.47 3.41 -5.94
CA GLY A 83 3.45 3.87 -6.85
C GLY A 83 3.01 2.82 -7.87
N GLU A 84 2.10 3.29 -8.73
CA GLU A 84 1.25 2.45 -9.54
C GLU A 84 2.02 1.47 -10.44
N ARG A 85 3.14 1.91 -11.03
CA ARG A 85 3.93 1.07 -11.94
C ARG A 85 4.49 -0.16 -11.22
N ALA A 86 5.12 0.04 -10.06
CA ALA A 86 5.71 -1.06 -9.29
C ALA A 86 4.62 -2.01 -8.79
N TYR A 87 3.53 -1.45 -8.28
CA TYR A 87 2.36 -2.24 -7.86
C TYR A 87 1.77 -3.05 -9.03
N ARG A 88 1.57 -2.47 -10.21
CA ARG A 88 1.06 -3.18 -11.40
C ARG A 88 2.02 -4.27 -11.88
N GLU A 89 3.32 -4.04 -11.85
CA GLU A 89 4.32 -5.05 -12.25
C GLU A 89 4.23 -6.31 -11.36
N VAL A 90 4.09 -6.14 -10.05
CA VAL A 90 3.94 -7.27 -9.11
C VAL A 90 2.51 -7.85 -9.14
N TRP A 91 1.52 -7.00 -9.38
CA TRP A 91 0.15 -7.43 -9.60
C TRP A 91 0.01 -8.28 -10.87
N ASP A 92 0.72 -7.99 -11.95
CA ASP A 92 0.65 -8.84 -13.15
C ASP A 92 1.53 -10.10 -12.99
N ASN A 93 2.55 -10.05 -12.12
CA ASN A 93 3.45 -11.16 -11.86
C ASN A 93 3.87 -11.26 -10.37
N SER A 94 3.12 -12.05 -9.59
CA SER A 94 3.33 -12.19 -8.14
C SER A 94 4.67 -12.84 -7.76
N GLU A 95 5.36 -13.51 -8.68
CA GLU A 95 6.71 -14.07 -8.44
C GLU A 95 7.79 -12.99 -8.26
N LEU A 96 7.47 -11.73 -8.55
CA LEU A 96 8.38 -10.60 -8.36
C LEU A 96 8.44 -10.10 -6.91
N LEU A 97 7.46 -10.46 -6.09
CA LEU A 97 7.39 -10.07 -4.67
C LEU A 97 8.66 -10.43 -3.86
N PRO A 98 9.21 -11.66 -3.90
CA PRO A 98 10.40 -12.04 -3.10
C PRO A 98 11.72 -11.39 -3.53
N ARG A 99 11.74 -10.54 -4.56
CA ARG A 99 12.97 -9.88 -5.07
C ARG A 99 13.19 -8.48 -4.49
N TYR A 100 12.36 -8.05 -3.55
CA TYR A 100 12.47 -6.73 -2.94
C TYR A 100 13.34 -6.78 -1.69
N ASP A 101 14.64 -6.51 -1.83
CA ASP A 101 15.58 -6.30 -0.74
C ASP A 101 16.04 -4.83 -0.66
N GLY A 102 16.01 -4.25 0.55
CA GLY A 102 16.80 -3.04 0.85
C GLY A 102 16.19 -1.67 0.56
N PHE A 103 14.86 -1.54 0.40
CA PHE A 103 14.23 -0.22 0.38
C PHE A 103 13.91 0.28 1.78
N PRO A 104 13.98 1.61 2.03
CA PRO A 104 13.52 2.14 3.29
C PRO A 104 12.04 1.78 3.45
N TYR A 105 11.70 1.07 4.53
CA TYR A 105 10.32 0.75 4.86
C TYR A 105 9.51 2.05 4.98
N ARG A 106 8.40 2.13 4.23
CA ARG A 106 7.52 3.31 4.18
C ARG A 106 6.07 2.84 4.15
N ASN A 107 5.44 2.88 5.32
CA ASN A 107 4.02 2.59 5.46
C ASN A 107 3.22 3.89 5.50
N TYR A 108 2.61 4.26 4.36
CA TYR A 108 1.81 5.48 4.30
C TYR A 108 0.44 5.35 4.95
N ALA A 109 -0.03 4.14 5.28
CA ALA A 109 -1.22 3.97 6.11
C ALA A 109 -0.97 4.45 7.55
N ILE A 110 0.23 4.20 8.12
CA ILE A 110 0.63 4.74 9.43
C ILE A 110 0.66 6.28 9.39
N VAL A 111 1.23 6.86 8.33
CA VAL A 111 1.25 8.32 8.16
C VAL A 111 -0.17 8.88 8.06
N ALA A 112 -1.07 8.20 7.35
CA ALA A 112 -2.47 8.60 7.23
C ALA A 112 -3.20 8.53 8.57
N ASP A 113 -2.99 7.51 9.38
CA ASP A 113 -3.54 7.40 10.74
C ASP A 113 -3.06 8.54 11.65
N GLU A 114 -1.77 8.87 11.61
CA GLU A 114 -1.22 9.98 12.39
C GLU A 114 -1.85 11.33 11.98
N VAL A 115 -1.97 11.59 10.68
CA VAL A 115 -2.63 12.79 10.15
C VAL A 115 -4.10 12.82 10.57
N TYR A 116 -4.81 11.71 10.41
CA TYR A 116 -6.23 11.60 10.77
C TYR A 116 -6.46 11.83 12.27
N ARG A 117 -5.62 11.25 13.13
CA ARG A 117 -5.67 11.43 14.58
C ARG A 117 -5.46 12.87 14.99
N ARG A 118 -4.53 13.59 14.35
CA ARG A 118 -4.35 15.03 14.62
C ARG A 118 -5.55 15.86 14.21
N LYS A 119 -6.24 15.48 13.13
CA LYS A 119 -7.42 16.20 12.63
C LYS A 119 -8.68 15.94 13.44
N THR A 120 -8.85 14.73 13.96
CA THR A 120 -10.13 14.28 14.55
C THR A 120 -10.08 13.98 16.04
N GLY A 121 -8.90 13.66 16.58
CA GLY A 121 -8.72 13.12 17.92
C GLY A 121 -8.81 11.58 18.01
N ASP A 122 -9.25 10.91 16.94
CA ASP A 122 -9.45 9.46 16.88
C ASP A 122 -8.47 8.78 15.90
N GLY A 123 -8.13 7.50 16.14
CA GLY A 123 -7.34 6.70 15.21
C GLY A 123 -8.19 6.08 14.09
N LEU A 124 -7.54 5.80 12.94
CA LEU A 124 -8.07 4.93 11.90
C LEU A 124 -7.91 3.46 12.28
N PHE A 125 -6.86 3.14 13.03
CA PHE A 125 -6.63 1.82 13.58
C PHE A 125 -7.21 1.70 15.01
N PRO A 126 -7.72 0.51 15.38
CA PRO A 126 -8.27 0.24 16.71
C PRO A 126 -7.23 0.26 17.84
#